data_AF-A0A8I1WKB9-F1
#
_entry.id   AF-A0A8I1WKB9-F1
#
_cell.length_a   1.000
_cell.length_b   1.000
_cell.length_c   1.000
_cell.angle_alpha   90.00
_cell.angle_beta   90.00
_cell.angle_gamma   90.00
#
_symmetry.space_group_name_H-M   'P 1'
#
loop_
_entity.id
_entity.type
_entity.pdbx_description
1 polymer ?
#
loop_
_entity_poly.entity_id
_entity_poly.type
_entity_poly.pdbx_seq_one_letter_code
_entity_poly.pdbx_strand_id
1 'polypeptide(L)'
;MQSNLTDFVTKTIEEMSSFDRENMECLKKVTRKAIDFYHLKSYEEVEETHLGSVRFLHIHSIMEENMLSKLIVVSRNGKTDLDIEDVYAGHVVREY
;
A
#
# COMPACT_ATOMS: atom_id res chain seq x y z
N MET A 1 16.89 -2.38 -15.16
CA MET A 1 16.64 -3.47 -14.19
C MET A 1 15.18 -3.40 -13.82
N GLN A 2 14.37 -4.41 -14.18
CA GLN A 2 13.02 -4.56 -13.64
C GLN A 2 13.16 -4.88 -12.16
N SER A 3 12.93 -3.90 -11.28
CA SER A 3 12.91 -4.16 -9.84
C SER A 3 11.77 -5.13 -9.55
N ASN A 4 12.09 -6.34 -9.09
CA ASN A 4 11.09 -7.27 -8.59
C ASN A 4 10.38 -6.61 -7.39
N LEU A 5 9.10 -6.92 -7.17
CA LEU A 5 8.29 -6.38 -6.08
C LEU A 5 9.03 -6.50 -4.73
N THR A 6 9.74 -7.61 -4.52
CA THR A 6 10.58 -7.87 -3.33
C THR A 6 11.75 -6.90 -3.20
N ASP A 7 12.45 -6.58 -4.30
CA ASP A 7 13.55 -5.62 -4.28
C ASP A 7 13.04 -4.21 -3.96
N PHE A 8 11.89 -3.83 -4.54
CA PHE A 8 11.24 -2.56 -4.25
C PHE A 8 10.89 -2.43 -2.77
N VAL A 9 10.20 -3.45 -2.21
CA VAL A 9 9.80 -3.44 -0.80
C VAL A 9 11.02 -3.41 0.11
N THR A 10 12.05 -4.21 -0.16
CA THR A 10 13.27 -4.25 0.66
C THR A 10 13.94 -2.88 0.71
N LYS A 11 14.19 -2.27 -0.45
CA LYS A 11 14.78 -0.92 -0.52
C LYS A 11 13.91 0.13 0.15
N THR A 12 12.61 0.08 -0.07
CA THR A 12 11.66 1.02 0.53
C THR A 12 11.66 0.93 2.05
N ILE A 13 11.71 -0.29 2.60
CA ILE A 13 11.80 -0.54 4.04
C ILE A 13 13.15 -0.06 4.59
N GLU A 14 14.26 -0.31 3.90
CA GLU A 14 15.60 0.16 4.30
C GLU A 14 15.68 1.70 4.34
N GLU A 15 15.05 2.39 3.38
CA GLU A 15 14.91 3.85 3.38
C GLU A 15 14.03 4.37 4.54
N MET A 16 13.13 3.53 5.03
CA MET A 16 12.27 3.84 6.17
C MET A 16 12.97 3.40 7.46
N SER A 17 13.77 4.31 8.04
CA SER A 17 14.58 4.11 9.25
C SER A 17 13.88 3.45 10.46
N SER A 18 12.55 3.35 10.48
CA SER A 18 11.76 2.72 11.54
C SER A 18 10.49 2.06 10.97
N PHE A 19 10.66 1.14 10.03
CA PHE A 19 9.53 0.37 9.48
C PHE A 19 9.05 -0.70 10.47
N ASP A 20 7.81 -0.58 10.93
CA ASP A 20 7.11 -1.63 11.68
C ASP A 20 6.16 -2.39 10.76
N ARG A 21 6.35 -3.70 10.67
CA ARG A 21 5.61 -4.62 9.78
C ARG A 21 4.16 -4.82 10.22
N GLU A 22 3.87 -4.58 11.50
CA GLU A 22 2.51 -4.69 12.06
C GLU A 22 1.78 -3.33 12.04
N ASN A 23 2.48 -2.25 11.69
CA ASN A 23 1.93 -0.91 11.67
C ASN A 23 1.28 -0.60 10.33
N MET A 24 -0.04 -0.42 10.34
CA MET A 24 -0.84 -0.12 9.14
C MET A 24 -0.40 1.17 8.45
N GLU A 25 0.06 2.20 9.17
CA GLU A 25 0.55 3.43 8.56
C GLU A 25 1.88 3.22 7.84
N CYS A 26 2.72 2.31 8.33
CA CYS A 26 3.93 1.90 7.61
C CYS A 26 3.55 1.20 6.30
N LEU A 27 2.58 0.27 6.34
CA LEU A 27 2.08 -0.42 5.15
C LEU A 27 1.47 0.54 4.12
N LYS A 28 0.60 1.47 4.54
CA LYS A 28 0.06 2.53 3.67
C LYS A 28 1.15 3.39 3.04
N LYS A 29 2.23 3.68 3.79
CA LYS A 29 3.37 4.44 3.25
C LYS A 29 4.14 3.68 2.16
N VAL A 30 4.30 2.36 2.29
CA VAL A 30 4.88 1.53 1.22
C VAL A 30 3.94 1.49 0.01
N THR A 31 2.63 1.37 0.23
CA THR A 31 1.61 1.45 -0.83
C THR A 31 1.72 2.76 -1.62
N ARG A 32 1.79 3.92 -0.95
CA ARG A 32 1.95 5.22 -1.62
C ARG A 32 3.23 5.28 -2.45
N LYS A 33 4.37 4.85 -1.88
CA LYS A 33 5.63 4.79 -2.62
C LYS A 33 5.53 3.86 -3.83
N ALA A 34 4.76 2.78 -3.76
CA ALA A 34 4.56 1.85 -4.87
C ALA A 34 3.71 2.46 -5.98
N ILE A 35 2.62 3.16 -5.62
CA ILE A 35 1.80 3.92 -6.57
C ILE A 35 2.68 4.88 -7.37
N ASP A 36 3.52 5.66 -6.67
CA ASP A 36 4.44 6.62 -7.29
C ASP A 36 5.51 5.92 -8.15
N PHE A 37 6.15 4.87 -7.64
CA PHE A 37 7.26 4.19 -8.29
C PHE A 37 6.85 3.41 -9.55
N TYR A 38 5.68 2.77 -9.52
CA TYR A 38 5.16 1.99 -10.65
C TYR A 38 4.25 2.81 -11.56
N HIS A 39 4.06 4.10 -11.27
CA HIS A 39 3.17 4.99 -12.02
C HIS A 39 1.77 4.41 -12.18
N LEU A 40 1.23 3.87 -11.07
CA LEU A 40 -0.12 3.33 -11.05
C LEU A 40 -1.13 4.45 -11.24
N LYS A 41 -2.30 4.11 -11.77
CA LYS A 41 -3.42 5.07 -11.86
C LYS A 41 -4.24 5.12 -10.56
N SER A 42 -4.12 4.10 -9.72
CA SER A 42 -4.62 4.12 -8.34
C SER A 42 -4.00 5.28 -7.57
N TYR A 43 -4.75 5.88 -6.65
CA TYR A 43 -4.29 7.02 -5.86
C TYR A 43 -4.88 6.97 -4.45
N GLU A 44 -4.26 7.71 -3.54
CA GLU A 44 -4.77 7.89 -2.18
C GLU A 44 -5.40 9.28 -2.05
N GLU A 45 -6.66 9.32 -1.61
CA GLU A 45 -7.38 10.53 -1.25
C GLU A 45 -7.41 10.68 0.27
N VAL A 46 -7.16 11.89 0.77
CA VAL A 46 -7.21 12.19 2.20
C VAL A 46 -8.39 13.09 2.48
N GLU A 47 -9.32 12.62 3.28
CA GLU A 47 -10.50 13.38 3.72
C GLU A 47 -10.31 13.82 5.17
N GLU A 48 -10.41 15.12 5.43
CA GLU A 48 -10.40 15.67 6.78
C GLU A 48 -11.82 15.65 7.37
N THR A 49 -12.01 14.83 8.39
CA THR A 49 -13.26 14.76 9.14
C THR A 49 -13.10 15.45 10.50
N HIS A 50 -14.23 15.74 11.16
CA HIS A 50 -14.23 16.25 12.54
C HIS A 50 -13.53 15.32 13.56
N LEU A 51 -13.31 14.05 13.20
CA LEU A 51 -12.68 13.02 14.03
C LEU A 51 -11.21 12.75 13.63
N GLY A 52 -10.71 13.40 12.58
CA GLY A 52 -9.35 13.23 12.06
C GLY A 52 -9.30 12.98 10.55
N SER A 53 -8.10 12.71 10.03
CA SER A 53 -7.88 12.41 8.62
C SER A 53 -8.14 10.94 8.31
N VAL A 54 -9.04 10.66 7.37
CA VAL A 54 -9.26 9.31 6.81
C VAL A 54 -8.60 9.24 5.44
N ARG A 55 -7.95 8.11 5.14
CA ARG A 55 -7.28 7.87 3.86
C ARG A 55 -8.09 6.84 3.09
N PHE A 56 -8.53 7.20 1.89
CA PHE A 56 -9.20 6.33 0.95
C PHE A 56 -8.23 5.93 -0.15
N LEU A 57 -8.19 4.64 -0.48
CA LEU A 57 -7.43 4.14 -1.61
C LEU A 57 -8.37 3.91 -2.79
N HIS A 58 -8.17 4.68 -3.86
CA HIS A 58 -8.88 4.51 -5.12
C HIS A 58 -8.09 3.57 -6.00
N ILE A 59 -8.67 2.42 -6.34
CA ILE A 59 -8.05 1.41 -7.19
C ILE A 59 -8.59 1.53 -8.61
N HIS A 60 -7.68 1.66 -9.57
CA HIS A 60 -8.01 1.86 -10.98
C HIS A 60 -8.13 0.56 -11.80
N SER A 61 -7.47 -0.53 -11.39
CA SER A 61 -7.69 -1.85 -12.03
C SER A 61 -7.48 -3.01 -11.07
N ILE A 62 -8.12 -4.15 -11.37
CA ILE A 62 -7.91 -5.42 -10.66
C ILE A 62 -6.42 -5.81 -10.66
N MET A 63 -5.67 -5.45 -11.71
CA MET A 63 -4.23 -5.71 -11.77
C MET A 63 -3.46 -4.91 -10.72
N GLU A 64 -3.81 -3.63 -10.54
CA GLU A 64 -3.20 -2.77 -9.53
C GLU A 64 -3.59 -3.23 -8.12
N GLU A 65 -4.85 -3.61 -7.87
CA GLU A 65 -5.28 -4.20 -6.60
C GLU A 65 -4.43 -5.41 -6.21
N ASN A 66 -4.29 -6.37 -7.13
CA ASN A 66 -3.51 -7.57 -6.92
C ASN A 66 -2.03 -7.29 -6.65
N MET A 67 -1.48 -6.28 -7.34
CA MET A 67 -0.11 -5.86 -7.14
C MET A 67 0.09 -5.25 -5.75
N LEU A 68 -0.81 -4.36 -5.33
CA LEU A 68 -0.76 -3.72 -4.02
C LEU A 68 -0.97 -4.73 -2.89
N SER A 69 -1.90 -5.68 -3.03
CA SER A 69 -2.10 -6.76 -2.05
C SER A 69 -0.88 -7.66 -1.93
N LYS A 70 -0.24 -8.05 -3.05
CA LYS A 70 1.03 -8.80 -3.01
C LYS A 70 2.15 -8.02 -2.31
N LEU A 71 2.16 -6.71 -2.46
CA LEU A 71 3.14 -5.85 -1.80
C LEU A 71 2.94 -5.83 -0.28
N ILE A 72 1.71 -5.88 0.21
CA ILE A 72 1.42 -6.04 1.65
C ILE A 72 2.00 -7.37 2.15
N VAL A 73 1.78 -8.46 1.42
CA VAL A 73 2.31 -9.78 1.76
C VAL A 73 3.84 -9.76 1.87
N VAL A 74 4.52 -9.18 0.88
CA VAL A 74 5.99 -9.05 0.90
C VAL A 74 6.47 -8.16 2.04
N SER A 75 5.78 -7.03 2.31
CA SER A 75 6.10 -6.10 3.39
C SER A 75 6.01 -6.77 4.77
N ARG A 76 5.13 -7.77 4.91
CA ARG A 76 5.01 -8.62 6.11
C ARG A 76 5.84 -9.90 6.07
N ASN A 77 6.87 -9.99 5.22
CA ASN A 77 7.70 -11.19 5.07
C ASN A 77 6.91 -12.48 4.76
N GLY A 78 5.78 -12.36 4.05
CA GLY A 78 4.94 -13.49 3.69
C GLY A 78 4.12 -14.10 4.84
N LYS A 79 4.10 -13.46 6.02
CA LYS A 79 3.35 -13.95 7.20
C LYS A 79 2.10 -13.12 7.45
N THR A 80 1.17 -13.11 6.49
CA THR A 80 -0.06 -12.34 6.62
C THR A 80 -1.15 -12.87 5.70
N ASP A 81 -2.38 -12.87 6.22
CA ASP A 81 -3.59 -12.98 5.40
C ASP A 81 -4.16 -11.59 5.06
N LEU A 82 -3.60 -10.51 5.63
CA LEU A 82 -4.01 -9.13 5.33
C LEU A 82 -3.80 -8.81 3.85
N ASP A 83 -4.82 -8.23 3.26
CA ASP A 83 -4.77 -7.64 1.93
C ASP A 83 -4.78 -6.10 1.99
N ILE A 84 -4.93 -5.46 0.83
CA ILE A 84 -4.97 -4.00 0.75
C ILE A 84 -6.23 -3.41 1.39
N GLU A 85 -7.35 -4.14 1.43
CA GLU A 85 -8.59 -3.71 2.05
C GLU A 85 -8.47 -3.68 3.57
N ASP A 86 -7.83 -4.69 4.16
CA ASP A 86 -7.53 -4.71 5.59
C ASP A 86 -6.61 -3.55 6.01
N VAL A 87 -5.57 -3.26 5.21
CA VAL A 87 -4.62 -2.16 5.48
C VAL A 87 -5.31 -0.80 5.49
N TYR A 88 -6.32 -0.62 4.65
CA TYR A 88 -7.13 0.60 4.60
C TYR A 88 -8.40 0.50 5.45
N ALA A 89 -8.59 -0.55 6.24
CA ALA A 89 -9.78 -0.77 7.07
C ALA A 89 -11.10 -0.61 6.28
N GLY A 90 -11.13 -1.13 5.06
CA GLY A 90 -12.28 -1.04 4.16
C GLY A 90 -12.44 0.28 3.39
N HIS A 91 -11.58 1.28 3.61
CA HIS A 91 -11.60 2.56 2.89
C HIS A 91 -10.95 2.40 1.50
N VAL A 92 -11.49 1.49 0.69
CA VAL A 92 -11.03 1.19 -0.68
C VAL A 92 -12.18 1.41 -1.66
N VAL A 93 -11.96 2.29 -2.63
CA VAL A 93 -12.91 2.60 -3.70
C VAL A 93 -12.40 1.95 -4.98
N ARG A 94 -13.24 1.18 -5.67
CA ARG A 94 -12.88 0.47 -6.91
C ARG A 94 -13.58 1.13 -8.09
N GLU A 95 -12.81 1.66 -9.03
CA GLU A 95 -13.31 2.43 -10.18
C GLU A 95 -12.99 1.72 -11.52
N TYR A 96 -13.21 0.40 -11.56
CA TYR A 96 -12.96 -0.44 -12.75
C TYR A 96 -14.03 -0.26 -13.84
#